data_AF-A0ABD7NDG5-F1
#
_entry.id   AF-A0ABD7NDG5-F1
#
_cell.length_a   1.000
_cell.length_b   1.000
_cell.length_c   1.000
_cell.angle_alpha   90.00
_cell.angle_beta   90.00
_cell.angle_gamma   90.00
#
_symmetry.space_group_name_H-M   'P 1'
#
loop_
_entity.id
_entity.type
_entity.pdbx_description
1 polymer ?
#
loop_
_entity_poly.entity_id
_entity_poly.type
_entity_poly.pdbx_seq_one_letter_code
_entity_poly.pdbx_strand_id
1 'polypeptide(L)' 'MENEFTQMLKEGFILFIKNDKIDTELPPKFGKITLHFQEGKLTYLEKTETKK' A
#
# COMPACT_ATOMS: atom_id res chain seq x y z
N MET A 1 -11.34 -20.59 -6.19
CA MET A 1 -10.09 -19.88 -6.52
C MET A 1 -10.07 -18.61 -5.69
N GLU A 2 -9.01 -18.37 -4.92
CA GLU A 2 -8.80 -17.04 -4.33
C GLU A 2 -8.55 -16.03 -5.46
N ASN A 3 -9.06 -14.81 -5.30
CA ASN A 3 -8.74 -13.74 -6.25
C ASN A 3 -7.31 -13.23 -6.00
N GLU A 4 -6.72 -12.63 -7.03
CA GLU A 4 -5.37 -12.08 -7.00
C GLU A 4 -5.13 -11.16 -5.79
N PHE A 5 -6.08 -10.29 -5.46
CA PHE A 5 -5.99 -9.39 -4.30
C PHE A 5 -5.89 -10.12 -2.96
N THR A 6 -6.57 -11.25 -2.80
CA THR A 6 -6.49 -12.07 -1.59
C THR A 6 -5.10 -12.70 -1.45
N GLN A 7 -4.51 -13.12 -2.57
CA GLN A 7 -3.13 -13.61 -2.58
C GLN A 7 -2.13 -12.50 -2.24
N MET A 8 -2.29 -11.30 -2.81
CA MET A 8 -1.43 -10.16 -2.50
C MET A 8 -1.49 -9.76 -1.02
N LEU A 9 -2.68 -9.79 -0.40
CA LEU A 9 -2.82 -9.57 1.05
C LEU A 9 -2.05 -10.61 1.88
N LYS A 10 -2.09 -11.90 1.48
CA LYS A 10 -1.32 -12.96 2.14
C LYS A 10 0.19 -12.78 1.98
N GLU A 11 0.63 -12.23 0.86
CA GLU A 11 2.03 -11.91 0.58
C GLU A 11 2.50 -10.62 1.30
N GLY A 12 1.59 -9.92 1.99
CA GLY A 12 1.92 -8.74 2.80
C GLY A 12 1.84 -7.41 2.03
N PHE A 13 1.23 -7.40 0.84
CA PHE A 13 0.96 -6.15 0.14
C PHE A 13 -0.10 -5.32 0.89
N ILE A 14 0.06 -4.01 0.82
CA ILE A 14 -0.93 -3.04 1.24
C ILE A 14 -1.74 -2.68 0.00
N LEU A 15 -3.06 -2.92 0.06
CA LEU A 15 -4.01 -2.57 -0.97
C LEU A 15 -4.67 -1.24 -0.61
N PHE A 16 -4.75 -0.30 -1.56
CA PHE A 16 -5.38 0.99 -1.36
C PHE A 16 -6.06 1.49 -2.64
N ILE A 17 -7.01 2.42 -2.50
CA ILE A 17 -7.68 3.02 -3.66
C ILE A 17 -6.95 4.31 -4.05
N LYS A 18 -6.56 4.40 -5.32
CA LYS A 18 -5.98 5.60 -5.93
C LYS A 18 -6.60 5.81 -7.30
N ASN A 19 -7.18 7.00 -7.54
CA ASN A 19 -7.87 7.32 -8.79
C ASN A 19 -8.91 6.24 -9.19
N ASP A 20 -9.76 5.84 -8.22
CA ASP A 20 -10.83 4.84 -8.38
C ASP A 20 -10.35 3.43 -8.79
N LYS A 21 -9.05 3.13 -8.67
CA LYS A 21 -8.47 1.81 -8.91
C LYS A 21 -7.81 1.28 -7.64
N ILE A 22 -7.85 -0.05 -7.46
CA ILE A 22 -7.05 -0.72 -6.44
C ILE A 22 -5.60 -0.70 -6.93
N ASP A 23 -4.73 -0.16 -6.11
CA ASP A 23 -3.29 -0.14 -6.28
C ASP A 23 -2.65 -0.86 -5.09
N THR A 24 -1.41 -1.30 -5.24
CA THR A 24 -0.75 -2.19 -4.28
C THR A 24 0.70 -1.80 -4.06
N GLU A 25 1.15 -1.80 -2.81
CA GLU A 25 2.53 -1.51 -2.45
C GLU A 25 3.02 -2.47 -1.37
N LEU A 26 4.27 -2.93 -1.47
CA LEU A 26 4.90 -3.70 -0.41
C LEU A 26 5.41 -2.76 0.69
N PRO A 27 5.23 -3.08 1.98
CA PRO A 27 5.86 -2.31 3.04
C PRO A 27 7.39 -2.37 2.92
N PRO A 28 8.12 -1.34 3.41
CA PRO A 28 9.58 -1.42 3.49
C PRO A 28 10.00 -2.56 4.43
N LYS A 29 11.13 -3.23 4.12
CA LYS A 29 11.67 -4.29 5.01
C LYS A 29 11.97 -3.76 6.41
N PHE A 30 12.48 -2.55 6.50
CA PHE A 30 12.65 -1.78 7.74
C PHE A 30 12.35 -0.32 7.43
N GLY A 31 11.44 0.30 8.18
CA GLY A 31 11.04 1.69 7.99
C GLY A 31 9.54 1.89 8.13
N LYS A 32 8.98 2.80 7.36
CA LYS A 32 7.56 3.19 7.44
C LYS A 32 6.94 3.36 6.05
N ILE A 33 5.64 3.11 5.99
CA ILE A 33 4.79 3.49 4.86
C ILE A 33 3.62 4.30 5.40
N THR A 34 3.32 5.43 4.77
CA THR A 34 2.28 6.36 5.20
C THR A 34 1.37 6.67 4.02
N LEU A 35 0.07 6.46 4.19
CA LEU A 35 -0.96 6.82 3.22
C LEU A 35 -1.58 8.15 3.66
N HIS A 36 -1.48 9.18 2.82
CA HIS A 36 -2.03 10.50 3.10
C HIS A 36 -3.37 10.67 2.40
N PHE A 37 -4.42 10.97 3.18
CA PHE A 37 -5.77 11.18 2.68
C PHE A 37 -6.20 12.63 2.86
N GLN A 38 -6.85 13.19 1.85
CA GLN A 38 -7.52 14.49 1.90
C GLN A 38 -8.92 14.31 1.30
N GLU A 39 -9.95 14.78 2.01
CA GLU A 39 -11.35 14.65 1.57
C GLU A 39 -11.74 13.21 1.21
N GLY A 40 -11.22 12.23 1.96
CA GLY A 40 -11.48 10.80 1.74
C GLY A 40 -10.75 10.18 0.54
N LYS A 41 -9.95 10.96 -0.20
CA LYS A 41 -9.14 10.47 -1.34
C LYS A 41 -7.67 10.37 -0.96
N LEU A 42 -7.02 9.29 -1.40
CA LEU A 42 -5.58 9.16 -1.27
C LEU A 42 -4.90 10.21 -2.15
N THR A 43 -4.09 11.09 -1.56
CA THR A 43 -3.35 12.12 -2.30
C THR A 43 -1.96 11.61 -2.66
N TYR A 44 -1.22 11.06 -1.70
CA TYR A 44 0.08 10.45 -1.92
C TYR A 44 0.42 9.38 -0.89
N LEU A 45 1.41 8.58 -1.24
CA LEU A 45 1.98 7.53 -0.41
C LEU A 45 3.45 7.87 -0.18
N GLU A 46 3.87 7.91 1.08
CA GLU A 46 5.27 8.06 1.48
C GLU A 46 5.80 6.71 1.95
N LYS A 47 6.87 6.23 1.32
CA LYS A 47 7.60 5.03 1.73
C LYS A 47 9.01 5.41 2.13
N THR A 48 9.39 5.11 3.37
CA THR A 48 10.73 5.36 3.91
C THR A 48 11.37 4.03 4.27
N GLU A 49 12.53 3.76 3.68
CA GLU A 49 13.38 2.62 4.06
C GLU A 49 14.51 3.07 4.97
N THR A 50 14.75 2.32 6.04
CA THR A 50 15.88 2.47 6.93
C THR A 50 16.89 1.37 6.65
N LYS A 51 18.10 1.75 6.29
CA LYS A 51 19.25 0.84 6.16
C LYS A 51 20.18 1.08 7.35
N LYS A 52 20.65 0.01 7.96
CA LYS A 52 21.65 0.05 9.02
C LYS A 52 23.03 -0.23 8.42
#